data_AF-A0A5B0NNX6-F1
#
_entry.id   AF-A0A5B0NNX6-F1
#
_cell.length_a   1.000
_cell.length_b   1.000
_cell.length_c   1.000
_cell.angle_alpha   90.00
_cell.angle_beta   90.00
_cell.angle_gamma   90.00
#
_symmetry.space_group_name_H-M   'P 1'
#
loop_
_entity.id
_entity.type
_entity.pdbx_description
1 polymer ?
#
loop_
_entity_poly.entity_id
_entity_poly.type
_entity_poly.pdbx_seq_one_letter_code
_entity_poly.pdbx_strand_id
1 'polypeptide(L)'
;MITKDPETLEKAKCILNWVISSGLANPKTGLLMDGMSIKNCTDFTTYQWSYNYGQWLGSLAWMHRATGDQKYLDMATPYFDYSQRTFAASNTSGIISELCEHDAACSRDQKGFKAVYVRNLAYLHRETNNSTMKQAIEKVIDTTVQAMATRLCDQDWNCAGNWTTDTHPIKFVRAQHVSAALLVAAVGIHGGNGLDTNIRDEHAHVKAGKAM
;
A
#
# COMPACT_ATOMS: atom_id res chain seq x y z
N MET A 1 -21.64 2.37 -0.43
CA MET A 1 -21.54 1.07 -1.13
C MET A 1 -22.54 1.08 -2.28
N ILE A 2 -22.18 0.51 -3.44
CA ILE A 2 -22.91 0.69 -4.71
C ILE A 2 -24.40 0.34 -4.60
N THR A 3 -24.73 -0.81 -4.02
CA THR A 3 -26.12 -1.31 -3.94
C THR A 3 -26.81 -1.08 -2.58
N LYS A 4 -26.03 -0.77 -1.53
CA LYS A 4 -26.47 -0.79 -0.12
C LYS A 4 -27.19 -2.09 0.29
N ASP A 5 -26.90 -3.19 -0.40
CA ASP A 5 -27.50 -4.49 -0.15
C ASP A 5 -27.03 -5.05 1.21
N PRO A 6 -27.93 -5.33 2.17
CA PRO A 6 -27.58 -5.87 3.47
C PRO A 6 -26.98 -7.28 3.40
N GLU A 7 -27.36 -8.10 2.42
CA GLU A 7 -26.84 -9.47 2.30
C GLU A 7 -25.34 -9.46 1.97
N THR A 8 -24.92 -8.58 1.06
CA THR A 8 -23.51 -8.36 0.73
C THR A 8 -22.70 -7.92 1.95
N LEU A 9 -23.25 -7.05 2.79
CA LEU A 9 -22.59 -6.60 4.02
C LEU A 9 -22.44 -7.74 5.04
N GLU A 10 -23.48 -8.57 5.22
CA GLU A 10 -23.40 -9.73 6.12
C GLU A 10 -22.38 -10.77 5.64
N LYS A 11 -22.27 -11.01 4.33
CA LYS A 11 -21.21 -11.86 3.77
C LYS A 11 -19.81 -11.30 4.05
N ALA A 12 -19.61 -10.00 3.92
CA ALA A 12 -18.35 -9.36 4.25
C ALA A 12 -17.99 -9.51 5.73
N LYS A 13 -18.95 -9.34 6.65
CA LYS A 13 -18.77 -9.60 8.08
C LYS A 13 -18.40 -11.06 8.36
N CYS A 14 -19.07 -12.00 7.70
CA CYS A 14 -18.79 -13.43 7.82
C CYS A 14 -17.35 -13.77 7.42
N ILE A 15 -16.89 -13.27 6.28
CA ILE A 15 -15.52 -13.49 5.78
C ILE A 15 -14.49 -12.89 6.74
N LEU A 16 -14.69 -11.64 7.19
CA LEU A 16 -13.78 -10.99 8.13
C LEU A 16 -13.68 -11.77 9.44
N ASN A 17 -14.82 -12.19 10.00
CA ASN A 17 -14.86 -13.00 11.21
C ASN A 17 -14.16 -14.34 11.01
N TRP A 18 -14.35 -14.99 9.87
CA TRP A 18 -13.70 -16.24 9.55
C TRP A 18 -12.17 -16.10 9.51
N VAL A 19 -11.64 -15.08 8.84
CA VAL A 19 -10.19 -14.82 8.76
C VAL A 19 -9.56 -14.62 10.14
N ILE A 20 -10.27 -13.99 11.08
CA ILE A 20 -9.80 -13.82 12.45
C ILE A 20 -9.91 -15.15 13.22
N SER A 21 -11.08 -15.80 13.18
CA SER A 21 -11.34 -17.03 13.94
C SER A 21 -10.52 -18.23 13.47
N SER A 22 -10.08 -18.24 12.21
CA SER A 22 -9.20 -19.28 11.66
C SER A 22 -7.75 -19.14 12.12
N GLY A 23 -7.38 -18.01 12.73
CA GLY A 23 -6.01 -17.71 13.14
C GLY A 23 -5.14 -17.10 12.04
N LEU A 24 -5.67 -16.91 10.81
CA LEU A 24 -4.94 -16.23 9.74
C LEU A 24 -4.62 -14.78 10.10
N ALA A 25 -5.51 -14.09 10.80
CA ALA A 25 -5.29 -12.72 11.24
C ALA A 25 -5.37 -12.60 12.77
N ASN A 26 -4.34 -12.00 13.38
CA ASN A 26 -4.31 -11.75 14.81
C ASN A 26 -4.50 -10.26 15.10
N PRO A 27 -5.69 -9.82 15.58
CA PRO A 27 -6.00 -8.41 15.77
C PRO A 27 -5.29 -7.80 16.98
N LYS A 28 -4.59 -8.60 17.80
CA LYS A 28 -3.77 -8.06 18.91
C LYS A 28 -2.36 -7.74 18.46
N THR A 29 -1.78 -8.56 17.59
CA THR A 29 -0.38 -8.43 17.18
C THR A 29 -0.21 -7.80 15.80
N GLY A 30 -1.26 -7.80 14.97
CA GLY A 30 -1.18 -7.39 13.58
C GLY A 30 -0.57 -8.44 12.65
N LEU A 31 -0.32 -9.65 13.14
CA LEU A 31 0.19 -10.74 12.31
C LEU A 31 -0.90 -11.21 11.34
N LEU A 32 -0.56 -11.30 10.05
CA LEU A 32 -1.44 -11.79 8.99
C LEU A 32 -0.70 -12.84 8.16
N MET A 33 -1.19 -14.07 8.19
CA MET A 33 -0.62 -15.22 7.47
C MET A 33 -1.03 -15.20 5.99
N ASP A 34 -0.24 -15.84 5.13
CA ASP A 34 -0.52 -15.96 3.69
C ASP A 34 -1.66 -16.93 3.39
N GLY A 35 -1.72 -18.02 4.18
CA GLY A 35 -2.68 -19.08 3.95
C GLY A 35 -2.56 -20.20 4.97
N MET A 36 -3.36 -21.24 4.77
CA MET A 36 -3.41 -22.40 5.64
C MET A 36 -3.73 -23.67 4.84
N SER A 37 -3.25 -24.80 5.32
CA SER A 37 -3.59 -26.11 4.76
C SER A 37 -5.06 -26.46 5.00
N ILE A 38 -5.76 -26.88 3.94
CA ILE A 38 -7.14 -27.39 4.06
C ILE A 38 -7.24 -28.75 4.74
N LYS A 39 -6.11 -29.42 4.99
CA LYS A 39 -6.10 -30.76 5.61
C LYS A 39 -6.40 -30.71 7.10
N ASN A 40 -5.81 -29.76 7.81
CA ASN A 40 -5.96 -29.62 9.27
C ASN A 40 -6.39 -28.23 9.72
N CYS A 41 -6.42 -27.25 8.82
CA CYS A 41 -6.77 -25.87 9.13
C CYS A 41 -5.91 -25.22 10.23
N THR A 42 -4.70 -25.73 10.46
CA THR A 42 -3.78 -25.22 11.50
C THR A 42 -2.36 -25.03 10.99
N ASP A 43 -1.98 -25.65 9.87
CA ASP A 43 -0.68 -25.43 9.26
C ASP A 43 -0.72 -24.16 8.42
N PHE A 44 -0.13 -23.09 8.94
CA PHE A 44 -0.09 -21.78 8.28
C PHE A 44 1.12 -21.62 7.36
N THR A 45 0.90 -20.97 6.22
CA THR A 45 1.97 -20.37 5.42
C THR A 45 2.28 -18.99 5.99
N THR A 46 3.50 -18.80 6.46
CA THR A 46 3.90 -17.66 7.31
C THR A 46 4.64 -16.55 6.55
N TYR A 47 4.50 -16.50 5.22
CA TYR A 47 5.07 -15.43 4.40
C TYR A 47 4.22 -14.17 4.48
N GLN A 48 4.86 -13.04 4.75
CA GLN A 48 4.15 -11.79 4.96
C GLN A 48 4.24 -10.96 3.67
N TRP A 49 3.14 -10.86 2.93
CA TRP A 49 3.10 -10.13 1.65
C TRP A 49 2.36 -8.81 1.77
N SER A 50 2.86 -7.77 1.11
CA SER A 50 2.27 -6.44 1.22
C SER A 50 0.82 -6.39 0.71
N TYR A 51 0.47 -7.19 -0.30
CA TYR A 51 -0.89 -7.21 -0.84
C TYR A 51 -1.90 -7.80 0.15
N ASN A 52 -1.53 -8.80 0.96
CA ASN A 52 -2.39 -9.37 1.99
C ASN A 52 -2.72 -8.30 3.04
N TYR A 53 -1.69 -7.58 3.50
CA TYR A 53 -1.87 -6.44 4.41
C TYR A 53 -2.68 -5.32 3.77
N GLY A 54 -2.41 -4.97 2.52
CA GLY A 54 -3.17 -3.98 1.77
C GLY A 54 -4.65 -4.33 1.70
N GLN A 55 -4.95 -5.55 1.25
CA GLN A 55 -6.33 -6.02 1.12
C GLN A 55 -7.04 -6.01 2.47
N TRP A 56 -6.37 -6.44 3.55
CA TRP A 56 -6.94 -6.47 4.89
C TRP A 56 -7.24 -5.06 5.42
N LEU A 57 -6.25 -4.16 5.38
CA LEU A 57 -6.39 -2.77 5.82
C LEU A 57 -7.47 -2.00 5.04
N GLY A 58 -7.49 -2.17 3.72
CA GLY A 58 -8.52 -1.60 2.86
C GLY A 58 -9.90 -2.14 3.19
N SER A 59 -10.02 -3.45 3.43
CA SER A 59 -11.29 -4.08 3.82
C SER A 59 -11.81 -3.49 5.14
N LEU A 60 -10.95 -3.28 6.14
CA LEU A 60 -11.32 -2.65 7.40
C LEU A 60 -11.77 -1.20 7.21
N ALA A 61 -11.07 -0.42 6.39
CA ALA A 61 -11.48 0.95 6.04
C ALA A 61 -12.86 0.98 5.35
N TRP A 62 -13.11 0.06 4.41
CA TRP A 62 -14.40 -0.07 3.75
C TRP A 62 -15.51 -0.57 4.68
N MET A 63 -15.21 -1.45 5.63
CA MET A 63 -16.16 -1.89 6.65
C MET A 63 -16.56 -0.73 7.56
N HIS A 64 -15.60 0.09 8.01
CA HIS A 64 -15.91 1.33 8.74
C HIS A 64 -16.83 2.24 7.92
N ARG A 65 -16.50 2.50 6.65
CA ARG A 65 -17.35 3.32 5.77
C ARG A 65 -18.75 2.73 5.57
N ALA A 66 -18.86 1.40 5.54
CA ALA A 66 -20.11 0.69 5.30
C ALA A 66 -21.04 0.72 6.52
N THR A 67 -20.49 0.67 7.73
CA THR A 67 -21.27 0.49 8.97
C THR A 67 -21.27 1.70 9.88
N GLY A 68 -20.31 2.62 9.74
CA GLY A 68 -20.03 3.69 10.71
C GLY A 68 -19.42 3.19 12.02
N ASP A 69 -18.96 1.93 12.07
CA ASP A 69 -18.48 1.31 13.31
C ASP A 69 -16.96 1.48 13.46
N GLN A 70 -16.55 2.29 14.43
CA GLN A 70 -15.16 2.63 14.71
C GLN A 70 -14.27 1.40 14.99
N LYS A 71 -14.86 0.28 15.46
CA LYS A 71 -14.11 -0.95 15.78
C LYS A 71 -13.27 -1.47 14.62
N TYR A 72 -13.68 -1.22 13.37
CA TYR A 72 -12.93 -1.69 12.20
C TYR A 72 -11.63 -0.91 12.00
N LEU A 73 -11.63 0.39 12.29
CA LEU A 73 -10.41 1.21 12.26
C LEU A 73 -9.51 0.92 13.47
N ASP A 74 -10.09 0.69 14.63
CA ASP A 74 -9.33 0.28 15.83
C ASP A 74 -8.62 -1.04 15.57
N MET A 75 -9.32 -2.00 14.94
CA MET A 75 -8.76 -3.27 14.49
C MET A 75 -7.65 -3.09 13.46
N ALA A 76 -7.70 -2.07 12.59
CA ALA A 76 -6.70 -1.84 11.56
C ALA A 76 -5.33 -1.41 12.12
N THR A 77 -5.31 -0.75 13.27
CA THR A 77 -4.10 -0.17 13.88
C THR A 77 -2.94 -1.17 14.03
N PRO A 78 -3.11 -2.32 14.73
CA PRO A 78 -2.01 -3.26 14.90
C PRO A 78 -1.52 -3.87 13.58
N TYR A 79 -2.40 -4.09 12.59
CA TYR A 79 -1.99 -4.57 11.26
C TYR A 79 -1.23 -3.51 10.49
N PHE A 80 -1.64 -2.24 10.58
CA PHE A 80 -0.93 -1.13 9.95
C PHE A 80 0.49 -1.03 10.54
N ASP A 81 0.60 -1.01 11.87
CA ASP A 81 1.87 -0.95 12.58
C ASP A 81 2.80 -2.12 12.22
N TYR A 82 2.25 -3.34 12.13
CA TYR A 82 3.01 -4.51 11.67
C TYR A 82 3.48 -4.31 10.22
N SER A 83 2.57 -3.97 9.31
CA SER A 83 2.89 -3.80 7.89
C SER A 83 3.93 -2.71 7.64
N GLN A 84 3.88 -1.60 8.39
CA GLN A 84 4.87 -0.54 8.29
C GLN A 84 6.26 -1.04 8.71
N ARG A 85 6.35 -1.77 9.83
CA ARG A 85 7.63 -2.36 10.30
C ARG A 85 8.16 -3.45 9.36
N THR A 86 7.32 -4.07 8.55
CA THR A 86 7.73 -5.12 7.61
C THR A 86 8.12 -4.56 6.25
N PHE A 87 7.28 -3.69 5.68
CA PHE A 87 7.41 -3.25 4.28
C PHE A 87 8.04 -1.87 4.14
N ALA A 88 8.05 -1.03 5.18
CA ALA A 88 8.64 0.31 5.17
C ALA A 88 9.59 0.49 6.37
N ALA A 89 10.46 -0.49 6.56
CA ALA A 89 11.33 -0.63 7.70
C ALA A 89 12.57 0.27 7.63
N SER A 90 13.29 0.42 8.73
CA SER A 90 14.50 1.26 8.79
C SER A 90 15.61 0.77 7.85
N ASN A 91 15.73 -0.53 7.61
CA ASN A 91 16.71 -1.09 6.66
C ASN A 91 16.38 -0.77 5.19
N THR A 92 15.14 -0.38 4.88
CA THR A 92 14.75 0.17 3.57
C THR A 92 14.65 1.70 3.60
N SER A 93 15.15 2.36 4.65
CA SER A 93 15.03 3.81 4.87
C SER A 93 13.56 4.30 4.86
N GLY A 94 12.61 3.46 5.25
CA GLY A 94 11.18 3.79 5.21
C GLY A 94 10.54 3.69 3.83
N ILE A 95 11.27 3.19 2.82
CA ILE A 95 10.76 2.98 1.46
C ILE A 95 10.02 1.65 1.40
N ILE A 96 8.85 1.62 0.75
CA ILE A 96 8.07 0.38 0.59
C ILE A 96 8.83 -0.67 -0.25
N SER A 97 9.02 -1.85 0.33
CA SER A 97 9.72 -2.99 -0.26
C SER A 97 8.99 -4.31 -0.02
N GLU A 98 9.11 -5.26 -0.95
CA GLU A 98 8.76 -6.66 -0.70
C GLU A 98 9.92 -7.43 -0.06
N LEU A 99 9.59 -8.53 0.63
CA LEU A 99 10.57 -9.41 1.27
C LEU A 99 11.57 -10.00 0.26
N CYS A 100 11.12 -10.29 -0.96
CA CYS A 100 11.93 -10.93 -2.00
C CYS A 100 12.78 -9.94 -2.82
N GLU A 101 12.62 -8.63 -2.61
CA GLU A 101 13.28 -7.60 -3.43
C GLU A 101 14.76 -7.48 -3.13
N HIS A 102 15.19 -7.74 -1.89
CA HIS A 102 16.59 -7.71 -1.48
C HIS A 102 17.44 -8.74 -2.23
N ASP A 103 16.93 -9.95 -2.37
CA ASP A 103 17.62 -11.06 -3.03
C ASP A 103 17.35 -11.13 -4.55
N ALA A 104 16.65 -10.13 -5.10
CA ALA A 104 16.17 -10.12 -6.48
C ALA A 104 15.37 -11.38 -6.89
N ALA A 105 14.77 -12.07 -5.91
CA ALA A 105 14.14 -13.38 -6.06
C ALA A 105 12.63 -13.30 -6.30
N CYS A 106 12.07 -12.10 -6.41
CA CYS A 106 10.64 -11.93 -6.56
C CYS A 106 10.10 -12.62 -7.81
N SER A 107 9.06 -13.42 -7.60
CA SER A 107 8.25 -13.96 -8.67
C SER A 107 7.53 -12.85 -9.43
N ARG A 108 6.95 -13.24 -10.55
CA ARG A 108 6.16 -12.35 -11.40
C ARG A 108 5.01 -11.67 -10.65
N ASP A 109 4.38 -12.38 -9.71
CA ASP A 109 3.21 -11.89 -8.99
C ASP A 109 3.63 -10.99 -7.84
N GLN A 110 4.70 -11.37 -7.12
CA GLN A 110 5.27 -10.60 -6.01
C GLN A 110 5.71 -9.20 -6.44
N LYS A 111 6.22 -9.05 -7.67
CA LYS A 111 6.57 -7.73 -8.25
C LYS A 111 5.38 -6.77 -8.40
N GLY A 112 4.14 -7.23 -8.24
CA GLY A 112 2.93 -6.40 -8.31
C GLY A 112 2.26 -6.11 -6.96
N PHE A 113 2.65 -6.80 -5.89
CA PHE A 113 1.93 -6.80 -4.61
C PHE A 113 1.84 -5.41 -3.97
N LYS A 114 2.94 -4.64 -4.00
CA LYS A 114 3.00 -3.27 -3.45
C LYS A 114 1.93 -2.32 -4.02
N ALA A 115 1.47 -2.53 -5.26
CA ALA A 115 0.39 -1.72 -5.84
C ALA A 115 -0.93 -1.86 -5.08
N VAL A 116 -1.23 -3.07 -4.59
CA VAL A 116 -2.42 -3.33 -3.77
C VAL A 116 -2.26 -2.69 -2.40
N TYR A 117 -1.06 -2.78 -1.83
CA TYR A 117 -0.74 -2.18 -0.53
C TYR A 117 -0.95 -0.67 -0.53
N VAL A 118 -0.26 0.07 -1.41
CA VAL A 118 -0.31 1.55 -1.44
C VAL A 118 -1.71 2.09 -1.72
N ARG A 119 -2.47 1.45 -2.62
CA ARG A 119 -3.85 1.83 -2.91
C ARG A 119 -4.73 1.73 -1.66
N ASN A 120 -4.59 0.66 -0.89
CA ASN A 120 -5.41 0.46 0.29
C ASN A 120 -4.94 1.30 1.50
N LEU A 121 -3.66 1.68 1.57
CA LEU A 121 -3.21 2.70 2.52
C LEU A 121 -3.91 4.05 2.26
N ALA A 122 -4.11 4.44 1.00
CA ALA A 122 -4.86 5.66 0.69
C ALA A 122 -6.34 5.56 1.14
N TYR A 123 -6.97 4.38 1.04
CA TYR A 123 -8.30 4.18 1.60
C TYR A 123 -8.30 4.26 3.13
N LEU A 124 -7.34 3.63 3.81
CA LEU A 124 -7.23 3.70 5.25
C LEU A 124 -7.01 5.15 5.73
N HIS A 125 -6.12 5.89 5.08
CA HIS A 125 -5.86 7.31 5.36
C HIS A 125 -7.14 8.14 5.25
N ARG A 126 -7.92 7.95 4.18
CA ARG A 126 -9.17 8.69 3.97
C ARG A 126 -10.21 8.42 5.07
N GLU A 127 -10.35 7.17 5.50
CA GLU A 127 -11.42 6.78 6.42
C GLU A 127 -11.04 6.94 7.91
N THR A 128 -9.76 6.87 8.25
CA THR A 128 -9.32 7.01 9.64
C THR A 128 -9.38 8.47 10.13
N ASN A 129 -9.63 8.66 11.42
CA ASN A 129 -9.48 9.96 12.10
C ASN A 129 -8.27 10.01 13.04
N ASN A 130 -7.50 8.93 13.13
CA ASN A 130 -6.28 8.87 13.92
C ASN A 130 -5.16 9.67 13.22
N SER A 131 -4.80 10.84 13.78
CA SER A 131 -3.79 11.74 13.19
C SER A 131 -2.41 11.09 13.09
N THR A 132 -2.02 10.28 14.07
CA THR A 132 -0.74 9.57 14.07
C THR A 132 -0.69 8.57 12.92
N MET A 133 -1.76 7.81 12.71
CA MET A 133 -1.86 6.89 11.58
C MET A 133 -1.84 7.63 10.23
N LYS A 134 -2.54 8.76 10.11
CA LYS A 134 -2.50 9.58 8.88
C LYS A 134 -1.10 10.04 8.55
N GLN A 135 -0.41 10.66 9.51
CA GLN A 135 0.96 11.16 9.33
C GLN A 135 1.92 10.02 9.00
N ALA A 136 1.74 8.84 9.60
CA ALA A 136 2.56 7.67 9.28
C ALA A 136 2.34 7.19 7.85
N ILE A 137 1.07 7.12 7.38
CA ILE A 137 0.75 6.75 5.99
C ILE A 137 1.33 7.78 5.00
N GLU A 138 1.11 9.07 5.25
CA GLU A 138 1.66 10.18 4.45
C GLU A 138 3.18 10.04 4.33
N LYS A 139 3.88 9.91 5.47
CA LYS A 139 5.34 9.76 5.51
C LYS A 139 5.84 8.57 4.70
N VAL A 140 5.21 7.40 4.82
CA VAL A 140 5.60 6.20 4.08
C VAL A 140 5.41 6.39 2.56
N ILE A 141 4.28 6.96 2.16
CA ILE A 141 3.98 7.22 0.74
C ILE A 141 4.95 8.27 0.18
N ASP A 142 5.14 9.39 0.86
CA ASP A 142 6.00 10.49 0.41
C ASP A 142 7.47 10.05 0.31
N THR A 143 7.96 9.32 1.30
CA THR A 143 9.32 8.76 1.29
C THR A 143 9.52 7.85 0.07
N THR A 144 8.52 7.03 -0.23
CA THR A 144 8.59 6.07 -1.34
C THR A 144 8.46 6.78 -2.70
N VAL A 145 7.56 7.75 -2.82
CA VAL A 145 7.41 8.58 -4.04
C VAL A 145 8.71 9.33 -4.32
N GLN A 146 9.27 10.00 -3.31
CA GLN A 146 10.53 10.73 -3.44
C GLN A 146 11.66 9.80 -3.90
N ALA A 147 11.80 8.64 -3.25
CA ALA A 147 12.82 7.65 -3.59
C ALA A 147 12.71 7.15 -5.04
N MET A 148 11.48 6.87 -5.50
CA MET A 148 11.19 6.40 -6.85
C MET A 148 11.42 7.50 -7.90
N ALA A 149 10.75 8.64 -7.76
CA ALA A 149 10.73 9.69 -8.77
C ALA A 149 12.11 10.32 -9.00
N THR A 150 12.94 10.43 -7.96
CA THR A 150 14.26 11.11 -8.08
C THR A 150 15.40 10.23 -8.56
N ARG A 151 15.28 8.90 -8.46
CA ARG A 151 16.42 7.99 -8.69
C ARG A 151 16.12 6.87 -9.69
N LEU A 152 14.86 6.50 -9.85
CA LEU A 152 14.49 5.21 -10.43
C LEU A 152 13.61 5.33 -11.68
N CYS A 153 13.30 6.55 -12.11
CA CYS A 153 12.54 6.84 -13.32
C CYS A 153 13.44 7.53 -14.36
N ASP A 154 13.28 7.17 -15.64
CA ASP A 154 13.88 7.92 -16.75
C ASP A 154 13.03 9.15 -17.15
N GLN A 155 13.48 9.91 -18.16
CA GLN A 155 12.78 11.10 -18.65
C GLN A 155 11.39 10.79 -19.27
N ASP A 156 11.17 9.54 -19.66
CA ASP A 156 9.91 9.04 -20.21
C ASP A 156 9.01 8.44 -19.11
N TRP A 157 9.37 8.59 -17.83
CA TRP A 157 8.68 8.01 -16.67
C TRP A 157 8.61 6.47 -16.68
N ASN A 158 9.56 5.80 -17.32
CA ASN A 158 9.75 4.38 -17.08
C ASN A 158 10.48 4.21 -15.74
N CYS A 159 9.78 3.71 -14.73
CA CYS A 159 10.34 3.54 -13.40
C CYS A 159 10.75 2.09 -13.12
N ALA A 160 11.75 1.89 -12.24
CA ALA A 160 12.04 0.58 -11.67
C ALA A 160 10.97 0.16 -10.64
N GLY A 161 10.73 -1.15 -10.51
CA GLY A 161 9.73 -1.69 -9.57
C GLY A 161 10.25 -1.88 -8.15
N ASN A 162 11.57 -2.06 -8.01
CA ASN A 162 12.23 -2.06 -6.71
C ASN A 162 12.64 -0.62 -6.37
N TRP A 163 12.07 -0.08 -5.30
CA TRP A 163 12.27 1.32 -4.91
C TRP A 163 13.41 1.54 -3.92
N THR A 164 14.01 0.46 -3.43
CA THR A 164 15.03 0.49 -2.37
C THR A 164 16.46 0.47 -2.92
N THR A 165 16.67 -0.22 -4.03
CA THR A 165 17.98 -0.36 -4.67
C THR A 165 18.07 0.56 -5.88
N ASP A 166 19.27 1.07 -6.15
CA ASP A 166 19.58 1.89 -7.33
C ASP A 166 19.58 0.99 -8.58
N THR A 167 18.38 0.60 -8.99
CA THR A 167 18.15 -0.19 -10.18
C THR A 167 17.83 0.76 -11.32
N HIS A 168 18.39 0.48 -12.49
CA HIS A 168 18.12 1.30 -13.67
C HIS A 168 16.63 1.28 -14.03
N PRO A 169 16.08 2.41 -14.52
CA PRO A 169 14.79 2.47 -15.19
C PRO A 169 14.54 1.28 -16.13
N ILE A 170 13.35 0.66 -16.06
CA ILE A 170 13.01 -0.50 -16.91
C ILE A 170 11.68 -0.33 -17.63
N LYS A 171 11.63 -0.73 -18.91
CA LYS A 171 10.39 -0.78 -19.70
C LYS A 171 9.60 -2.07 -19.43
N PHE A 172 9.16 -2.24 -18.20
CA PHE A 172 8.42 -3.42 -17.75
C PHE A 172 7.07 -3.06 -17.15
N VAL A 173 6.00 -3.64 -17.71
CA VAL A 173 4.61 -3.28 -17.37
C VAL A 173 4.28 -3.35 -15.87
N ARG A 174 4.85 -4.32 -15.12
CA ARG A 174 4.58 -4.40 -13.67
C ARG A 174 5.33 -3.33 -12.89
N ALA A 175 6.54 -2.97 -13.31
CA ALA A 175 7.27 -1.86 -12.70
C ALA A 175 6.52 -0.55 -12.90
N GLN A 176 5.95 -0.35 -14.10
CA GLN A 176 5.10 0.81 -14.37
C GLN A 176 3.79 0.76 -13.59
N HIS A 177 3.18 -0.42 -13.46
CA HIS A 177 1.95 -0.59 -12.68
C HIS A 177 2.12 -0.21 -11.21
N VAL A 178 3.16 -0.71 -10.54
CA VAL A 178 3.39 -0.38 -9.12
C VAL A 178 3.73 1.10 -8.94
N SER A 179 4.48 1.68 -9.86
CA SER A 179 4.86 3.10 -9.83
C SER A 179 3.66 4.02 -10.03
N ALA A 180 2.80 3.71 -11.01
CA ALA A 180 1.54 4.43 -11.22
C ALA A 180 0.60 4.29 -10.01
N ALA A 181 0.50 3.09 -9.42
CA ALA A 181 -0.34 2.87 -8.24
C ALA A 181 0.14 3.71 -7.03
N LEU A 182 1.45 3.84 -6.85
CA LEU A 182 2.04 4.68 -5.81
C LEU A 182 1.71 6.18 -6.03
N LEU A 183 1.88 6.68 -7.25
CA LEU A 183 1.55 8.08 -7.58
C LEU A 183 0.06 8.37 -7.39
N VAL A 184 -0.82 7.47 -7.83
CA VAL A 184 -2.28 7.60 -7.62
C VAL A 184 -2.62 7.59 -6.13
N ALA A 185 -1.97 6.75 -5.33
CA ALA A 185 -2.16 6.75 -3.89
C ALA A 185 -1.73 8.08 -3.25
N ALA A 186 -0.60 8.65 -3.68
CA ALA A 186 -0.13 9.96 -3.23
C ALA A 186 -1.12 11.09 -3.56
N VAL A 187 -1.63 11.13 -4.80
CA VAL A 187 -2.72 12.06 -5.18
C VAL A 187 -3.96 11.86 -4.33
N GLY A 188 -4.32 10.61 -4.01
CA GLY A 188 -5.47 10.29 -3.18
C GLY A 188 -5.35 10.75 -1.73
N ILE A 189 -4.12 10.83 -1.21
CA ILE A 189 -3.80 11.25 0.17
C ILE A 189 -3.76 12.78 0.28
N HIS A 190 -3.08 13.44 -0.66
CA HIS A 190 -2.81 14.88 -0.58
C HIS A 190 -3.77 15.76 -1.39
N GLY A 191 -4.58 15.15 -2.27
CA GLY A 191 -5.26 15.86 -3.35
C GLY A 191 -4.28 16.33 -4.43
N GLY A 192 -4.79 17.03 -5.45
CA GLY A 192 -3.98 17.50 -6.59
C GLY A 192 -2.89 18.52 -6.25
N ASN A 193 -2.92 19.14 -5.06
CA ASN A 193 -2.06 20.27 -4.71
C ASN A 193 -0.82 19.90 -3.86
N GLY A 194 -0.77 18.71 -3.25
CA GLY A 194 0.34 18.35 -2.33
C GLY A 194 1.57 17.75 -3.02
N LEU A 195 1.51 17.44 -4.31
CA LEU A 195 2.68 17.01 -5.10
C LEU A 195 3.54 18.20 -5.57
N ASP A 196 2.97 19.40 -5.63
CA ASP A 196 3.66 20.60 -6.12
C ASP A 196 4.54 21.28 -5.06
N THR A 197 4.40 20.94 -3.78
CA THR A 197 5.08 21.69 -2.71
C THR A 197 6.55 21.33 -2.53
N ASN A 198 7.04 20.24 -3.13
CA ASN A 198 8.43 19.78 -2.97
C ASN A 198 9.15 19.37 -4.27
N ILE A 199 8.48 19.43 -5.42
CA ILE A 199 9.14 19.20 -6.71
C ILE A 199 9.66 20.54 -7.20
N ARG A 200 10.99 20.73 -7.20
CA ARG A 200 11.59 21.89 -7.88
C ARG A 200 11.17 21.82 -9.35
N ASP A 201 10.54 22.89 -9.81
CA ASP A 201 10.03 23.05 -11.17
C ASP A 201 11.20 23.06 -12.18
N GLU A 202 11.63 21.88 -12.63
CA GLU A 202 12.69 21.73 -13.64
C GLU A 202 12.21 22.12 -15.06
N HIS A 203 10.95 22.53 -15.22
CA HIS A 203 10.36 22.94 -16.50
C HIS A 203 10.28 24.46 -16.70
N ALA A 204 11.09 25.25 -16.01
CA ALA A 204 11.24 26.69 -16.28
C ALA A 204 11.65 26.99 -17.75
N HIS A 205 12.29 26.04 -18.43
CA HIS A 205 12.75 26.21 -19.81
C HIS A 205 11.63 26.08 -20.88
N VAL A 206 10.47 25.52 -20.55
CA VAL A 206 9.38 25.31 -21.53
C VAL A 206 8.47 26.55 -21.65
N LYS A 207 8.43 27.41 -20.64
CA LYS A 207 7.57 28.62 -20.65
C LYS A 207 8.17 29.81 -21.42
N ALA A 208 9.46 29.77 -21.80
CA ALA A 208 10.12 30.87 -22.52
C ALA A 208 9.93 30.84 -24.05
N GLY A 209 9.35 29.77 -24.63
CA GLY A 209 9.27 29.59 -26.09
C GLY A 209 7.95 30.03 -26.77
N LYS A 210 7.02 30.66 -26.06
CA LYS A 210 5.70 31.06 -26.62
C LYS A 210 5.43 32.57 -26.61
N ALA A 211 6.48 33.38 -26.65
CA ALA A 211 6.39 34.80 -26.97
C ALA A 211 7.38 35.14 -28.09
N MET A 212 6.97 34.86 -29.33
CA MET A 212 7.43 35.58 -30.51
C MET A 212 6.30 35.58 -31.55
#